data_AF-F3GL46-F1
#
_entry.id   AF-F3GL46-F1
#
_cell.length_a   1.000
_cell.length_b   1.000
_cell.length_c   1.000
_cell.angle_alpha   90.00
_cell.angle_beta   90.00
_cell.angle_gamma   90.00
#
_symmetry.space_group_name_H-M   'P 1'
#
loop_
_entity.id
_entity.type
_entity.pdbx_description
1 polymer ?
#
loop_
_entity_poly.entity_id
_entity_poly.type
_entity_poly.pdbx_seq_one_letter_code
_entity_poly.pdbx_strand_id
1 'polypeptide(L)' 'YASVQALAAGFNGAKSNKGDAAAVWLKANPVKTVMGEKAWDAKGDLKVSDYVVYQWDAAGKYKQLEKQK' A
#
# COMPACT_ATOMS: atom_id res chain seq x y z
N TYR A 1 -2.14 -9.17 0.30
CA TYR A 1 -1.08 -9.20 -0.75
C TYR A 1 -0.21 -7.96 -0.69
N ALA A 2 -0.76 -6.74 -0.84
CA ALA A 2 0.00 -5.49 -0.77
C ALA A 2 0.86 -5.35 0.51
N SER A 3 0.36 -5.79 1.68
CA SER A 3 1.13 -5.76 2.94
C SER A 3 2.39 -6.63 2.89
N VAL A 4 2.33 -7.79 2.23
CA VAL A 4 3.49 -8.68 2.07
C VAL A 4 4.49 -8.08 1.08
N GLN A 5 4.02 -7.45 0.01
CA GLN A 5 4.87 -6.71 -0.93
C GLN A 5 5.59 -5.55 -0.24
N ALA A 6 4.90 -4.84 0.66
CA ALA A 6 5.51 -3.78 1.47
C ALA A 6 6.61 -4.32 2.40
N LEU A 7 6.36 -5.41 3.11
CA LEU A 7 7.39 -6.03 3.97
C LEU A 7 8.60 -6.52 3.16
N ALA A 8 8.37 -7.17 2.03
CA ALA A 8 9.44 -7.63 1.15
C ALA A 8 10.29 -6.45 0.62
N ALA A 9 9.65 -5.37 0.19
CA ALA A 9 10.35 -4.15 -0.22
C ALA A 9 11.14 -3.52 0.92
N GLY A 10 10.55 -3.46 2.12
CA GLY A 10 11.19 -2.95 3.33
C GLY A 10 12.47 -3.71 3.69
N PHE A 11 12.42 -5.04 3.74
CA PHE A 11 13.60 -5.85 4.06
C PHE A 11 14.67 -5.79 2.97
N ASN A 12 14.27 -5.84 1.69
CA ASN A 12 15.20 -5.76 0.57
C ASN A 12 15.89 -4.39 0.50
N GLY A 13 15.13 -3.31 0.69
CA GLY A 13 15.64 -1.95 0.68
C GLY A 13 16.54 -1.64 1.89
N ALA A 14 16.18 -2.15 3.06
CA ALA A 14 16.98 -2.05 4.28
C ALA A 14 18.18 -3.02 4.30
N LYS A 15 18.25 -3.97 3.34
CA LYS A 15 19.25 -5.06 3.30
C LYS A 15 19.36 -5.80 4.64
N SER A 16 18.23 -6.00 5.30
CA SER A 16 18.15 -6.51 6.67
C SER A 16 16.79 -7.16 6.88
N ASN A 17 16.75 -8.20 7.71
CA ASN A 17 15.51 -8.85 8.14
C ASN A 17 15.01 -8.30 9.50
N LYS A 18 15.65 -7.25 10.03
CA LYS A 18 15.21 -6.61 11.27
C LYS A 18 14.04 -5.66 10.99
N GLY A 19 12.99 -5.77 11.80
CA GLY A 19 11.75 -5.01 11.61
C GLY A 19 11.92 -3.49 11.76
N ASP A 20 12.82 -3.04 12.63
CA ASP A 20 13.17 -1.62 12.83
C ASP A 20 13.83 -1.01 11.58
N ALA A 21 14.80 -1.71 10.99
CA ALA A 21 15.48 -1.27 9.77
C ALA A 21 14.50 -1.19 8.58
N ALA A 22 13.61 -2.17 8.45
CA ALA A 22 12.57 -2.16 7.44
C ALA A 22 11.57 -1.00 7.65
N ALA A 23 11.17 -0.74 8.89
CA ALA A 23 10.26 0.37 9.22
C ALA A 23 10.88 1.73 8.88
N VAL A 24 12.16 1.94 9.18
CA VAL A 24 12.89 3.17 8.80
C VAL A 24 12.91 3.33 7.28
N TRP A 25 13.20 2.26 6.54
CA TRP A 25 13.23 2.30 5.09
C TRP A 25 11.84 2.59 4.49
N LEU A 26 10.79 1.94 4.99
CA LEU A 26 9.42 2.12 4.51
C LEU A 26 8.90 3.55 4.75
N LYS A 27 9.31 4.21 5.84
CA LYS A 27 8.94 5.61 6.08
C LYS A 27 9.62 6.59 5.12
N ALA A 28 10.77 6.20 4.56
CA ALA A 28 11.56 7.03 3.64
C ALA A 28 11.26 6.76 2.16
N ASN A 29 10.65 5.63 1.81
CA ASN A 29 10.52 5.17 0.43
C ASN A 29 9.08 4.74 0.08
N PRO A 30 8.55 5.12 -1.09
CA PRO A 30 7.30 4.57 -1.58
C PRO A 30 7.47 3.13 -2.08
N VAL A 31 6.41 2.33 -1.96
CA VAL A 31 6.35 0.95 -2.44
C VAL A 31 5.24 0.81 -3.48
N LYS A 32 5.57 0.28 -4.65
CA LYS A 32 4.57 -0.11 -5.67
C LYS A 32 3.95 -1.46 -5.29
N THR A 33 2.63 -1.49 -5.16
CA THR A 33 1.86 -2.72 -4.88
C THR A 33 0.81 -2.94 -5.95
N VAL A 34 0.19 -4.13 -5.95
CA VAL A 34 -0.98 -4.40 -6.83
C VAL A 34 -2.17 -3.48 -6.54
N MET A 35 -2.22 -2.86 -5.37
CA MET A 35 -3.23 -1.89 -4.97
C MET A 35 -2.79 -0.44 -5.22
N GLY A 36 -1.79 -0.21 -6.08
CA GLY A 36 -1.17 1.08 -6.31
C GLY A 36 0.00 1.39 -5.38
N GLU A 37 0.56 2.59 -5.51
CA GLU A 37 1.68 3.05 -4.69
C GLU A 37 1.25 3.23 -3.22
N LYS A 38 2.15 2.91 -2.29
CA LYS A 38 1.95 3.03 -0.84
C LYS A 38 3.13 3.78 -0.26
N ALA A 39 2.85 4.81 0.53
CA ALA A 39 3.86 5.60 1.22
C ALA A 39 3.35 5.87 2.63
N TRP A 40 4.26 5.90 3.60
CA TRP A 40 3.90 6.04 5.01
C TRP A 40 4.36 7.38 5.58
N ASP A 41 3.61 7.90 6.54
CA ASP A 41 3.99 9.06 7.33
C ASP A 41 4.90 8.67 8.52
N ALA A 42 5.29 9.67 9.32
CA ALA A 42 6.17 9.44 10.47
C ALA A 42 5.54 8.51 11.53
N LYS A 43 4.20 8.49 11.64
CA LYS A 43 3.44 7.66 12.57
C LYS A 43 3.28 6.22 12.05
N GLY A 44 3.45 6.02 10.74
CA GLY A 44 3.29 4.72 10.08
C GLY A 44 1.94 4.57 9.40
N ASP A 45 1.18 5.65 9.26
CA ASP A 45 -0.08 5.66 8.52
C ASP A 45 0.17 5.87 7.03
N LEU A 46 -0.70 5.36 6.17
CA LEU A 46 -0.60 5.58 4.73
C LEU A 46 -0.90 7.04 4.39
N LYS A 47 0.06 7.71 3.72
CA LYS A 47 -0.07 9.10 3.26
C LYS A 47 -1.21 9.30 2.28
N VAL A 48 -1.48 8.29 1.45
CA VAL A 48 -2.61 8.28 0.53
C VAL A 48 -3.47 7.07 0.88
N SER A 49 -4.64 7.35 1.45
CA SER A 49 -5.73 6.38 1.53
C SER A 49 -6.53 6.53 0.25
N ASP A 50 -6.24 5.70 -0.76
CA ASP A 50 -7.11 5.61 -1.93
C ASP A 50 -8.43 4.96 -1.51
N TYR A 51 -9.39 5.80 -1.12
CA TYR A 51 -10.77 5.39 -0.98
C TYR A 51 -11.31 5.10 -2.38
N VAL A 52 -11.54 3.81 -2.63
CA VAL A 52 -12.16 3.31 -3.85
C VAL A 52 -13.57 2.83 -3.49
N VAL A 53 -14.57 3.36 -4.18
CA VAL A 53 -15.96 2.93 -4.01
C VAL A 53 -16.20 1.77 -4.97
N TYR A 54 -16.67 0.64 -4.46
CA TYR A 54 -17.07 -0.48 -5.30
C TYR A 54 -18.58 -0.48 -5.48
N GLN A 55 -19.03 -0.55 -6.74
CA GLN A 55 -20.44 -0.77 -7.05
C GLN A 55 -20.64 -2.23 -7.45
N TRP A 56 -21.66 -2.84 -6.85
CA TRP A 56 -22.13 -4.17 -7.18
C TRP A 56 -23.25 -4.06 -8.21
N ASP A 57 -23.17 -4.83 -9.30
CA ASP A 57 -24.27 -4.95 -10.24
C ASP A 57 -25.25 -6.07 -9.85
N ALA A 58 -26.43 -6.08 -10.47
CA ALA A 58 -27.47 -7.08 -10.21
C ALA A 58 -27.06 -8.52 -10.60
N ALA A 59 -25.95 -8.68 -11.35
CA ALA A 59 -25.37 -9.95 -11.73
C ALA A 59 -24.26 -10.42 -10.76
N GLY A 60 -24.02 -9.69 -9.67
CA GLY A 60 -23.03 -10.02 -8.64
C GLY A 60 -21.59 -9.69 -9.02
N LYS A 61 -21.35 -8.96 -10.12
CA LYS A 61 -20.00 -8.49 -10.46
C LYS A 61 -19.71 -7.19 -9.72
N TYR A 62 -18.49 -7.07 -9.19
CA TYR A 62 -18.01 -5.84 -8.58
C TYR A 62 -17.21 -5.03 -9.60
N LYS A 63 -17.49 -3.72 -9.70
CA LYS A 63 -16.65 -2.77 -10.43
C LYS A 63 -16.17 -1.69 -9.47
N GLN A 64 -14.88 -1.39 -9.54
CA GLN A 64 -14.31 -0.21 -8.90
C GLN A 64 -14.81 1.04 -9.64
N LEU A 65 -15.52 1.93 -8.94
CA LEU A 65 -15.85 3.24 -9.46
C LEU A 65 -14.61 4.12 -9.34
N GLU A 66 -14.19 4.71 -10.46
CA GLU A 66 -13.13 5.72 -10.44
C GLU A 66 -13.58 6.95 -9.64
N LYS A 67 -12.64 7.62 -8.97
CA LYS A 67 -12.90 8.89 -8.25
C LYS A 67 -13.59 9.85 -9.23
N GLN A 68 -14.84 10.23 -8.93
CA GLN A 68 -15.46 11.35 -9.63
C GLN A 68 -14.61 12.60 -9.35
N LYS A 69 -14.19 13.27 -10.44
CA LYS A 69 -13.39 14.49 -10.42
C LYS A 69 -14.11 15.63 -9.72
#